data_AF-A0A7C5CED3-F1
#
_entry.id   AF-A0A7C5CED3-F1
#
_cell.length_a   1.000
_cell.length_b   1.000
_cell.length_c   1.000
_cell.angle_alpha   90.00
_cell.angle_beta   90.00
_cell.angle_gamma   90.00
#
_symmetry.space_group_name_H-M   'P 1'
#
loop_
_entity.id
_entity.type
_entity.pdbx_description
1 polymer ?
#
loop_
_entity_poly.entity_id
_entity_poly.type
_entity_poly.pdbx_seq_one_letter_code
_entity_poly.pdbx_strand_id
1 'polypeptide(L)'
;IIEVDVFNNIAHIFIDGDDAALLIGKEGYRYNALSYMLFNWINAHYGLYIKLEIAEFIQSQEEMIVNYLKPIIEHVNENGRGKTKPLDGILVQIALEQLRTIFPNKYVAIKTAKDNRKFIIINNFNNSKNG
;
A
#
# COMPACT_ATOMS: atom_id res chain seq x y z
N ILE A 1 17.58 4.41 16.28
CA ILE A 1 18.46 4.48 15.09
C ILE A 1 17.62 4.98 13.91
N ILE A 2 18.20 5.83 13.06
CA ILE A 2 17.57 6.26 11.80
C ILE A 2 18.58 6.00 10.69
N GLU A 3 18.17 5.24 9.69
CA GLU A 3 18.97 4.93 8.52
C GLU A 3 18.24 5.39 7.26
N VAL A 4 18.99 5.93 6.31
CA VAL A 4 18.45 6.41 5.04
C VAL A 4 19.36 5.94 3.91
N ASP A 5 18.77 5.28 2.93
CA ASP A 5 19.43 4.91 1.68
C ASP A 5 18.59 5.38 0.48
N VAL A 6 19.23 5.64 -0.66
CA VAL A 6 18.55 6.07 -1.88
C VAL A 6 18.88 5.11 -3.01
N PHE A 7 17.84 4.43 -3.50
CA PHE A 7 17.96 3.47 -4.58
C PHE A 7 16.78 3.62 -5.55
N ASN A 8 17.04 3.59 -6.86
CA ASN A 8 16.01 3.69 -7.91
C ASN A 8 14.99 4.85 -7.71
N ASN A 9 15.49 6.05 -7.41
CA ASN A 9 14.68 7.26 -7.12
C ASN A 9 13.72 7.13 -5.90
N ILE A 10 14.02 6.21 -4.98
CA ILE A 10 13.26 6.01 -3.75
C ILE A 10 14.22 6.21 -2.57
N ALA A 11 13.85 7.08 -1.63
CA ALA A 11 14.48 7.18 -0.33
C ALA A 11 13.86 6.13 0.61
N HIS A 12 14.67 5.13 0.96
CA HIS A 12 14.35 4.12 1.95
C HIS A 12 14.73 4.68 3.33
N ILE A 13 13.74 4.87 4.19
CA ILE A 13 13.89 5.48 5.51
C ILE A 13 13.51 4.42 6.53
N PHE A 14 14.47 3.99 7.34
CA PHE A 14 14.26 3.05 8.43
C PHE A 14 14.41 3.78 9.77
N ILE A 15 13.42 3.61 10.64
CA ILE A 15 13.40 4.19 11.98
C ILE A 15 13.16 3.07 12.99
N ASP A 16 14.06 2.94 13.96
CA ASP A 16 13.93 1.94 15.02
C ASP A 16 14.42 2.45 16.38
N GLY A 17 14.08 1.74 17.44
CA GLY A 17 14.44 2.05 18.82
C GLY A 17 13.27 1.90 19.79
N ASP A 18 13.56 1.97 21.08
CA ASP A 18 12.61 1.68 22.17
C ASP A 18 11.29 2.49 22.05
N ASP A 19 11.38 3.73 21.58
CA ASP A 19 10.23 4.63 21.42
C ASP A 19 9.65 4.67 20.00
N ALA A 20 10.15 3.86 19.06
CA ALA A 20 9.72 3.89 17.66
C ALA A 20 8.21 3.65 17.49
N ALA A 21 7.62 2.83 18.38
CA ALA A 21 6.19 2.58 18.41
C ALA A 21 5.33 3.85 18.58
N LEU A 22 5.86 4.89 19.24
CA LEU A 22 5.16 6.18 19.39
C LEU A 22 4.96 6.90 18.06
N LEU A 23 5.83 6.67 17.07
CA LEU A 23 5.74 7.22 15.72
C LEU A 23 4.71 6.49 14.86
N ILE A 24 4.36 5.26 15.20
CA ILE A 24 3.30 4.49 14.52
C ILE A 24 1.93 5.06 14.91
N GLY A 25 1.73 5.24 16.22
CA GLY A 25 0.46 5.64 16.80
C GLY A 25 -0.62 4.57 16.69
N LYS A 26 -1.78 4.82 17.31
CA LYS A 26 -2.93 3.89 17.23
C LYS A 26 -3.30 3.65 15.77
N GLU A 27 -3.50 2.38 15.37
CA GLU A 27 -3.90 1.97 14.01
C GLU A 27 -2.99 2.52 12.88
N GLY A 28 -1.75 2.93 13.20
CA GLY A 28 -0.82 3.50 12.22
C GLY A 28 -1.13 4.93 11.78
N TYR A 29 -2.00 5.68 12.48
CA TYR A 29 -2.35 7.05 12.07
C TYR A 29 -1.14 7.99 12.03
N ARG A 30 -0.21 7.89 12.99
CA ARG A 30 1.00 8.72 13.01
C ARG A 30 1.97 8.28 11.92
N TYR A 31 2.10 6.97 11.68
CA TYR A 31 2.87 6.46 10.55
C TYR A 31 2.36 7.05 9.23
N ASN A 32 1.05 7.02 8.99
CA ASN A 32 0.45 7.54 7.76
C ASN A 32 0.69 9.05 7.58
N ALA A 33 0.52 9.82 8.66
CA ALA A 33 0.79 11.26 8.64
C ALA A 33 2.27 11.55 8.38
N LEU A 34 3.18 10.84 9.06
CA LEU A 34 4.62 11.00 8.91
C LEU A 34 5.08 10.63 7.50
N SER A 35 4.62 9.49 6.98
CA SER A 35 4.89 9.06 5.60
C SER A 35 4.43 10.12 4.59
N TYR A 36 3.23 10.68 4.76
CA TYR A 36 2.75 11.75 3.89
C TYR A 36 3.59 13.03 3.96
N MET A 37 3.95 13.46 5.17
CA MET A 37 4.79 14.65 5.37
C MET A 37 6.18 14.46 4.77
N LEU A 38 6.82 13.31 5.03
CA LEU A 38 8.14 12.98 4.47
C LEU A 38 8.08 12.88 2.95
N PHE A 39 7.03 12.27 2.39
CA PHE A 39 6.86 12.19 0.95
C PHE A 39 6.79 13.59 0.34
N ASN A 40 5.92 14.46 0.84
CA ASN A 40 5.75 15.80 0.29
C ASN A 40 7.05 16.62 0.36
N TRP A 41 7.74 16.56 1.51
CA TRP A 41 9.00 17.28 1.69
C TRP A 41 10.09 16.74 0.75
N ILE A 42 10.36 15.43 0.81
CA ILE A 42 11.46 14.82 0.05
C ILE A 42 11.19 14.90 -1.45
N ASN A 43 9.95 14.67 -1.87
CA ASN A 43 9.58 14.76 -3.28
C ASN A 43 9.71 16.19 -3.82
N ALA A 44 9.23 17.19 -3.06
CA ALA A 44 9.30 18.59 -3.51
C ALA A 44 10.74 19.11 -3.65
N HIS A 45 11.66 18.67 -2.81
CA HIS A 45 13.04 19.16 -2.82
C HIS A 45 14.01 18.30 -3.64
N TYR A 46 13.77 16.99 -3.72
CA TYR A 46 14.72 16.04 -4.32
C TYR A 46 14.12 15.21 -5.47
N GLY A 47 12.81 15.31 -5.73
CA GLY A 47 12.14 14.51 -6.74
C GLY A 47 12.11 13.00 -6.43
N LEU A 48 12.45 12.60 -5.20
CA LEU A 48 12.46 11.21 -4.77
C LEU A 48 11.08 10.80 -4.25
N TYR A 49 10.72 9.54 -4.46
CA TYR A 49 9.67 8.88 -3.69
C TYR A 49 10.22 8.40 -2.35
N ILE A 50 9.37 7.92 -1.45
CA ILE A 50 9.81 7.38 -0.17
C ILE A 50 9.27 5.97 0.08
N LYS A 51 10.02 5.19 0.86
CA LYS A 51 9.53 4.03 1.60
C LYS A 51 9.93 4.20 3.05
N LEU A 52 8.94 4.31 3.93
CA LEU A 52 9.13 4.49 5.37
C LEU A 52 8.89 3.16 6.08
N GLU A 53 9.85 2.72 6.88
CA GLU A 53 9.76 1.54 7.71
C GLU A 53 10.06 1.92 9.16
N ILE A 54 9.18 1.51 10.09
CA ILE A 54 9.30 1.84 11.51
C ILE A 54 9.23 0.53 12.30
N ALA A 55 10.34 0.14 12.92
CA ALA A 55 10.50 -1.18 13.54
C ALA A 55 9.94 -2.28 12.61
N GLU A 56 9.13 -3.21 13.12
CA GLU A 56 8.48 -4.28 12.33
C GLU A 56 7.06 -3.93 11.85
N PHE A 57 6.69 -2.64 11.87
CA PHE A 57 5.30 -2.22 11.59
C PHE A 57 4.83 -2.63 10.20
N ILE A 58 5.65 -2.39 9.17
CA ILE A 58 5.26 -2.65 7.79
C ILE A 58 5.13 -4.14 7.53
N GLN A 59 6.13 -4.92 7.94
CA GLN A 59 6.05 -6.38 7.90
C GLN A 59 4.77 -6.91 8.58
N SER A 60 4.43 -6.40 9.76
CA SER A 60 3.20 -6.78 10.47
C SER A 60 1.93 -6.44 9.66
N GLN A 61 1.91 -5.29 8.98
CA GLN A 61 0.79 -4.92 8.10
C GLN A 61 0.71 -5.82 6.85
N GLU A 62 1.85 -6.22 6.28
CA GLU A 62 1.93 -7.13 5.14
C GLU A 62 1.36 -8.51 5.47
N GLU A 63 1.77 -9.08 6.60
CA GLU A 63 1.28 -10.38 7.08
C GLU A 63 -0.24 -10.37 7.36
N MET A 64 -0.74 -9.27 7.94
CA MET A 64 -2.18 -9.08 8.14
C MET A 64 -2.92 -9.04 6.80
N ILE A 65 -2.39 -8.31 5.81
CA ILE A 65 -3.02 -8.17 4.48
C ILE A 65 -3.01 -9.49 3.71
N VAL A 66 -1.96 -10.30 3.80
CA VAL A 66 -1.93 -11.64 3.17
C VAL A 66 -3.14 -12.46 3.61
N ASN A 67 -3.40 -12.51 4.92
CA ASN A 67 -4.54 -13.26 5.45
C ASN A 67 -5.89 -12.64 5.06
N TYR A 68 -5.99 -11.31 5.06
CA TYR A 68 -7.18 -10.60 4.62
C TYR A 68 -7.52 -10.86 3.15
N LEU A 69 -6.52 -10.96 2.26
CA LEU A 69 -6.73 -11.08 0.83
C LEU A 69 -7.10 -12.50 0.36
N LYS A 70 -6.78 -13.55 1.13
CA LYS A 70 -7.08 -14.96 0.79
C LYS A 70 -8.50 -15.17 0.21
N PRO A 71 -9.59 -14.81 0.92
CA PRO A 71 -10.94 -15.03 0.39
C PRO A 71 -11.27 -14.17 -0.85
N ILE A 72 -10.62 -13.01 -1.01
CA ILE A 72 -10.79 -12.17 -2.22
C ILE A 72 -10.09 -12.82 -3.41
N ILE A 73 -8.91 -13.39 -3.20
CA ILE A 73 -8.15 -14.08 -4.24
C ILE A 73 -8.93 -15.30 -4.74
N GLU A 74 -9.45 -16.12 -3.83
CA GLU A 74 -10.33 -17.26 -4.15
C GLU A 74 -11.53 -16.81 -4.99
N HIS A 75 -12.25 -15.79 -4.52
CA HIS A 75 -13.40 -15.24 -5.24
C HIS A 75 -13.04 -14.75 -6.65
N VAL A 76 -11.90 -14.08 -6.81
CA VAL A 76 -11.44 -13.56 -8.12
C VAL A 76 -11.04 -14.69 -9.06
N ASN A 77 -10.43 -15.76 -8.55
CA ASN A 77 -10.09 -16.94 -9.35
C ASN A 77 -11.33 -17.64 -9.89
N GLU A 78 -12.40 -17.71 -9.08
CA GLU A 78 -13.67 -18.33 -9.48
C GLU A 78 -14.51 -17.44 -10.41
N ASN A 79 -14.60 -16.14 -10.09
CA ASN A 79 -15.57 -15.23 -10.73
C ASN A 79 -14.92 -14.29 -11.77
N GLY A 80 -13.58 -14.30 -11.88
CA GLY A 80 -12.79 -13.47 -12.78
C GLY A 80 -12.65 -12.01 -12.36
N ARG A 81 -13.37 -11.54 -11.33
CA ARG A 81 -13.37 -10.17 -10.84
C ARG A 81 -13.60 -10.11 -9.34
N GLY A 82 -13.26 -8.98 -8.73
CA GLY A 82 -13.47 -8.78 -7.30
C GLY A 82 -13.20 -7.36 -6.85
N LYS A 83 -13.48 -7.10 -5.58
CA LYS A 83 -13.14 -5.86 -4.90
C LYS A 83 -12.83 -6.12 -3.43
N THR A 84 -11.93 -5.33 -2.86
CA THR A 84 -11.71 -5.33 -1.41
C THR A 84 -12.83 -4.56 -0.71
N LYS A 85 -12.96 -4.77 0.61
CA LYS A 85 -13.58 -3.75 1.47
C LYS A 85 -12.70 -2.49 1.46
N PRO A 86 -13.23 -1.34 1.93
CA PRO A 86 -12.39 -0.17 2.11
C PRO A 86 -11.22 -0.44 3.05
N LEU A 87 -10.06 0.10 2.69
CA LEU A 87 -8.80 0.02 3.42
C LEU A 87 -8.31 1.46 3.63
N ASP A 88 -7.56 1.68 4.71
CA ASP A 88 -7.07 3.00 5.08
C ASP A 88 -5.54 3.04 5.12
N GLY A 89 -4.98 4.23 4.84
CA GLY A 89 -3.55 4.48 4.93
C GLY A 89 -2.70 3.52 4.08
N ILE A 90 -1.63 3.01 4.71
CA ILE A 90 -0.66 2.12 4.06
C ILE A 90 -1.25 0.77 3.61
N LEU A 91 -2.31 0.30 4.26
CA LEU A 91 -2.95 -0.99 3.95
C LEU A 91 -3.44 -1.05 2.50
N VAL A 92 -3.92 0.07 1.97
CA VAL A 92 -4.36 0.16 0.57
C VAL A 92 -3.21 -0.10 -0.38
N GLN A 93 -2.00 0.40 -0.07
CA GLN A 93 -0.84 0.24 -0.95
C GLN A 93 -0.28 -1.18 -0.87
N ILE A 94 -0.16 -1.73 0.34
CA ILE A 94 0.26 -3.11 0.56
C ILE A 94 -0.67 -4.08 -0.17
N ALA A 95 -1.99 -3.90 -0.02
CA ALA A 95 -2.96 -4.75 -0.70
C ALA A 95 -2.90 -4.59 -2.23
N LEU A 96 -2.67 -3.39 -2.74
CA LEU A 96 -2.54 -3.14 -4.18
C LEU A 96 -1.32 -3.87 -4.75
N GLU A 97 -0.17 -3.79 -4.08
CA GLU A 97 1.07 -4.43 -4.50
C GLU A 97 0.93 -5.95 -4.52
N GLN A 98 0.44 -6.55 -3.42
CA GLN A 98 0.21 -8.00 -3.37
C GLN A 98 -0.78 -8.47 -4.45
N LEU A 99 -1.90 -7.77 -4.64
CA LEU A 99 -2.88 -8.13 -5.67
C LEU A 99 -2.33 -8.00 -7.09
N ARG A 100 -1.44 -7.04 -7.37
CA ARG A 100 -0.77 -6.92 -8.68
C ARG A 100 0.22 -8.05 -8.92
N THR A 101 0.95 -8.47 -7.89
CA THR A 101 1.84 -9.63 -7.95
C THR A 101 1.07 -10.92 -8.21
N ILE A 102 -0.09 -11.10 -7.55
CA ILE A 102 -0.93 -12.29 -7.69
C ILE A 102 -1.69 -12.31 -9.02
N PHE A 103 -2.15 -11.14 -9.48
CA PHE A 103 -2.92 -10.99 -10.71
C PHE A 103 -2.22 -10.08 -11.74
N PRO A 104 -1.03 -10.46 -12.25
CA PRO A 104 -0.26 -9.61 -13.16
C PRO A 104 -0.98 -9.34 -14.48
N ASN A 105 -1.88 -10.25 -14.88
CA ASN A 105 -2.66 -10.17 -16.12
C ASN A 105 -4.07 -9.57 -15.92
N LYS A 106 -4.32 -8.92 -14.78
CA LYS A 106 -5.59 -8.23 -14.51
C LYS A 106 -5.37 -6.74 -14.26
N TYR A 107 -6.42 -5.97 -14.53
CA TYR A 107 -6.50 -4.59 -14.12
C TYR A 107 -6.78 -4.52 -12.62
N VAL A 108 -5.75 -4.17 -11.84
CA VAL A 108 -5.83 -3.98 -10.39
C VAL A 108 -5.56 -2.51 -10.05
N ALA A 109 -6.57 -1.83 -9.50
CA ALA A 109 -6.50 -0.39 -9.24
C ALA A 109 -7.27 0.04 -8.00
N ILE A 110 -6.75 1.08 -7.34
CA ILE A 110 -7.44 1.78 -6.26
C ILE A 110 -8.59 2.61 -6.87
N LYS A 111 -9.75 2.57 -6.21
CA LYS A 111 -10.89 3.45 -6.43
C LYS A 111 -11.27 4.12 -5.12
N THR A 112 -11.80 5.33 -5.23
CA THR A 112 -12.30 6.11 -4.10
C THR A 112 -13.82 6.08 -4.14
N ALA A 113 -14.45 5.69 -3.04
CA ALA A 113 -15.90 5.73 -2.87
C ALA A 113 -16.38 7.17 -2.61
N LYS A 114 -17.70 7.40 -2.64
CA LYS A 114 -18.30 8.73 -2.42
C LYS A 114 -17.97 9.33 -1.06
N ASP A 115 -17.64 8.50 -0.08
CA ASP A 115 -17.27 8.87 1.29
C ASP A 115 -15.75 8.97 1.49
N ASN A 116 -14.98 9.12 0.40
CA ASN A 116 -13.52 9.20 0.37
C ASN A 116 -12.77 7.95 0.83
N ARG A 117 -13.45 6.85 1.17
CA ARG A 117 -12.77 5.60 1.50
C ARG A 117 -12.22 4.94 0.25
N LYS A 118 -11.01 4.40 0.35
CA LYS A 118 -10.30 3.76 -0.76
C LYS A 118 -10.53 2.25 -0.72
N PHE A 119 -10.75 1.64 -1.88
CA PHE A 119 -10.85 0.20 -2.04
C PHE A 119 -10.18 -0.21 -3.36
N ILE A 120 -9.86 -1.49 -3.52
CA ILE A 120 -9.19 -1.99 -4.71
C ILE A 120 -10.20 -2.78 -5.54
N ILE A 121 -10.19 -2.56 -6.85
CA ILE A 121 -10.94 -3.37 -7.82
C ILE A 121 -9.97 -4.25 -8.62
N ILE A 122 -10.43 -5.45 -8.96
CA ILE A 122 -9.69 -6.43 -9.76
C ILE A 122 -10.61 -6.87 -10.89
N ASN A 123 -10.24 -6.58 -12.14
CA ASN A 123 -11.03 -6.91 -13.33
C ASN A 123 -10.11 -7.39 -14.45
N ASN A 124 -10.68 -8.00 -15.49
CA ASN A 124 -9.94 -8.20 -16.73
C ASN A 124 -9.66 -6.85 -17.41
N PHE A 125 -8.54 -6.75 -18.16
CA PHE A 125 -8.30 -5.60 -18.99
C PHE A 125 -9.41 -5.47 -20.04
N ASN A 126 -9.88 -4.24 -20.28
CA ASN A 126 -10.81 -3.99 -21.38
C ASN A 126 -10.06 -4.17 -22.70
N ASN A 127 -10.23 -5.31 -23.36
CA ASN A 127 -9.98 -5.42 -24.79
C ASN A 127 -11.11 -4.71 -25.53
N SER A 128 -11.10 -3.38 -25.58
CA SER A 128 -11.80 -2.69 -26.69
C SER A 128 -10.96 -2.89 -27.94
N LYS A 129 -11.02 -4.09 -28.53
CA LYS A 129 -10.83 -4.24 -29.96
C LYS A 129 -12.05 -3.60 -30.60
N ASN A 130 -11.97 -2.31 -30.92
CA ASN A 130 -12.81 -1.79 -31.98
C ASN A 130 -12.15 -2.27 -33.28
N GLY A 131 -12.86 -3.18 -33.95
CA GLY A 131 -12.59 -3.54 -35.34
C GLY A 131 -12.95 -2.42 -36.30
#